data_AF-A0A1F6CD79-F1
#
_entry.id   AF-A0A1F6CD79-F1
#
_cell.length_a   1.000
_cell.length_b   1.000
_cell.length_c   1.000
_cell.angle_alpha   90.00
_cell.angle_beta   90.00
_cell.angle_gamma   90.00
#
_symmetry.space_group_name_H-M   'P 1'
#
loop_
_entity.id
_entity.type
_entity.pdbx_description
1 polymer ?
#
loop_
_entity_poly.entity_id
_entity_poly.type
_entity_poly.pdbx_seq_one_letter_code
_entity_poly.pdbx_strand_id
1 'polypeptide(L)'
;MDTVEELSKEISEKTWSGQFWGSQGAVELERRRFNLSKREGGEASAFGAASSTYYAAAGNAYARFKKAPWQFWWAYRAFILRGYAVWLSDQIELKKGVTNMTPDELDVRQSILRRVKRYKEAKKCVHEALGRKNVARHTKALLLIGQIDLEFNKPSDKYESVGDSARDRARSITQIESWLEQAEKCAYEVRSSNPHQAARIFRNCAMWRDRLNQEGRAEVLRRQASDLADIRHLKDQRLKIDARL
;
A
#
# COMPACT_ATOMS: atom_id res chain seq x y z
N MET A 1 2.18 29.68 13.06
CA MET A 1 2.64 28.35 13.50
C MET A 1 1.68 27.38 12.87
N ASP A 2 2.17 26.49 12.00
CA ASP A 2 1.30 25.53 11.31
C ASP A 2 0.75 24.53 12.32
N THR A 3 -0.54 24.23 12.23
CA THR A 3 -1.23 23.22 13.04
C THR A 3 -0.96 21.81 12.50
N VAL A 4 -1.19 20.78 13.32
CA VAL A 4 -1.10 19.38 12.88
C VAL A 4 -2.05 19.08 11.70
N GLU A 5 -3.21 19.73 11.68
CA GLU A 5 -4.22 19.54 10.63
C GLU A 5 -3.78 20.15 9.30
N GLU A 6 -3.28 21.39 9.30
CA GLU A 6 -2.73 22.06 8.11
C GLU A 6 -1.59 21.25 7.50
N LEU A 7 -0.64 20.80 8.34
CA LEU A 7 0.46 19.95 7.89
C LEU A 7 -0.05 18.61 7.32
N SER A 8 -1.08 18.02 7.92
CA SER A 8 -1.64 16.75 7.44
C SER A 8 -2.23 16.89 6.03
N LYS A 9 -2.96 17.99 5.78
CA LYS A 9 -3.51 18.28 4.46
C LYS A 9 -2.41 18.49 3.42
N GLU A 10 -1.40 19.30 3.76
CA GLU A 10 -0.29 19.59 2.86
C GLU A 10 0.53 18.32 2.53
N ILE A 11 0.84 17.50 3.54
CA ILE A 11 1.54 16.22 3.35
C ILE A 11 0.76 15.31 2.40
N SER A 12 -0.57 15.26 2.53
CA SER A 12 -1.43 14.46 1.67
C SER A 12 -1.36 14.93 0.21
N GLU A 13 -1.50 16.24 -0.03
CA GLU A 13 -1.39 16.85 -1.36
C GLU A 13 0.00 16.63 -2.00
N LYS A 14 1.06 16.81 -1.21
CA LYS A 14 2.45 16.56 -1.61
C LYS A 14 2.68 15.09 -1.95
N THR A 15 2.12 14.17 -1.16
CA THR A 15 2.21 12.73 -1.40
C THR A 15 1.53 12.35 -2.72
N TRP A 16 0.32 12.86 -2.98
CA TRP A 16 -0.43 12.56 -4.21
C TRP A 16 0.24 13.15 -5.46
N SER A 17 0.79 14.36 -5.35
CA SER A 17 1.54 15.01 -6.42
C SER A 17 2.97 14.47 -6.61
N GLY A 18 3.40 13.49 -5.79
CA GLY A 18 4.73 12.89 -5.86
C GLY A 18 5.87 13.80 -5.39
N GLN A 19 5.56 14.89 -4.68
CA GLN A 19 6.49 15.87 -4.13
C GLN A 19 7.00 15.43 -2.74
N PHE A 20 7.77 14.34 -2.70
CA PHE A 20 8.28 13.78 -1.44
C PHE A 20 9.52 14.47 -0.88
N TRP A 21 10.29 15.17 -1.72
CA TRP A 21 11.66 15.57 -1.43
C TRP A 21 11.83 17.09 -1.32
N GLY A 22 12.87 17.54 -0.60
CA GLY A 22 13.18 18.95 -0.37
C GLY A 22 12.66 19.45 0.97
N SER A 23 12.96 20.71 1.31
CA SER A 23 12.58 21.35 2.58
C SER A 23 11.07 21.54 2.77
N GLN A 24 10.30 21.47 1.67
CA GLN A 24 8.84 21.51 1.61
C GLN A 24 8.27 20.20 1.05
N GLY A 25 9.06 19.13 1.01
CA GLY A 25 8.62 17.81 0.58
C GLY A 25 7.84 17.09 1.66
N ALA A 26 6.96 16.15 1.26
CA ALA A 26 6.12 15.39 2.19
C ALA A 26 6.91 14.75 3.34
N VAL A 27 8.14 14.26 3.09
CA VAL A 27 8.98 13.63 4.13
C VAL A 27 9.42 14.62 5.21
N GLU A 28 9.81 15.84 4.82
CA GLU A 28 10.26 16.84 5.78
C GLU A 28 9.09 17.42 6.56
N LEU A 29 7.96 17.68 5.89
CA LEU A 29 6.72 18.12 6.52
C LEU A 29 6.20 17.08 7.52
N GLU A 30 6.28 15.79 7.17
CA GLU A 30 5.93 14.68 8.08
C GLU A 30 6.80 14.68 9.34
N ARG A 31 8.10 14.91 9.19
CA ARG A 31 9.01 15.01 10.35
C ARG A 31 8.62 16.16 11.27
N ARG A 32 8.24 17.32 10.72
CA ARG A 32 7.75 18.47 11.50
C ARG A 32 6.44 18.13 12.20
N ARG A 33 5.47 17.56 11.48
CA ARG A 33 4.18 17.14 12.02
C ARG A 33 4.36 16.13 13.16
N PHE A 34 5.20 15.11 12.97
CA PHE A 34 5.46 14.09 13.97
C PHE A 34 6.00 14.71 15.28
N ASN A 35 6.94 15.65 15.17
CA ASN A 35 7.48 16.35 16.34
C ASN A 35 6.42 17.22 17.05
N LEU A 36 5.52 17.86 16.29
CA LEU A 36 4.42 18.64 16.85
C LEU A 36 3.41 17.74 17.56
N SER A 37 2.92 16.68 16.90
CA SER A 37 1.99 15.71 17.48
C SER A 37 2.54 15.01 18.72
N LYS A 38 3.86 14.78 18.78
CA LYS A 38 4.50 14.24 19.98
C LYS A 38 4.40 15.20 21.17
N ARG A 39 4.52 16.51 20.95
CA ARG A 39 4.37 17.54 22.00
C ARG A 39 2.92 17.63 22.51
N GLU A 40 1.96 17.36 21.64
CA GLU A 40 0.53 17.41 21.93
C GLU A 40 -0.05 16.08 22.47
N GLY A 41 0.79 15.06 22.71
CA GLY A 41 0.36 13.75 23.23
C GLY A 41 -0.31 12.82 22.21
N GLY A 42 -0.39 13.21 20.94
CA GLY A 42 -0.97 12.44 19.82
C GLY A 42 -0.03 11.38 19.20
N GLU A 43 0.90 10.83 19.99
CA GLU A 43 2.06 10.10 19.46
C GLU A 43 1.67 8.84 18.67
N ALA A 44 0.65 8.09 19.10
CA ALA A 44 0.22 6.85 18.43
C ALA A 44 -0.32 7.10 17.01
N SER A 45 -1.11 8.17 16.81
CA SER A 45 -1.61 8.56 15.50
C SER A 45 -0.48 9.06 14.60
N ALA A 46 0.48 9.80 15.18
CA ALA A 46 1.67 10.28 14.48
C ALA A 46 2.52 9.14 13.92
N PHE A 47 2.69 8.02 14.65
CA PHE A 47 3.41 6.85 14.14
C PHE A 47 2.74 6.24 12.92
N GLY A 48 1.42 6.06 12.95
CA GLY A 48 0.67 5.48 11.83
C GLY A 48 0.79 6.34 10.58
N ALA A 49 0.54 7.63 10.74
CA ALA A 49 0.55 8.56 9.62
C ALA A 49 1.98 8.76 9.06
N ALA A 50 3.01 8.83 9.91
CA ALA A 50 4.40 8.84 9.46
C ALA A 50 4.78 7.56 8.72
N SER A 51 4.44 6.38 9.25
CA SER A 51 4.76 5.10 8.59
C SER A 51 4.19 5.02 7.17
N SER A 52 2.97 5.56 6.97
CA SER A 52 2.34 5.66 5.66
C SER A 52 3.12 6.58 4.71
N THR A 53 3.48 7.78 5.15
CA THR A 53 4.25 8.75 4.35
C THR A 53 5.62 8.18 3.94
N TYR A 54 6.36 7.61 4.90
CA TYR A 54 7.66 6.99 4.62
C TYR A 54 7.55 5.78 3.67
N TYR A 55 6.50 4.95 3.82
CA TYR A 55 6.25 3.84 2.92
C TYR A 55 5.91 4.32 1.49
N ALA A 56 5.08 5.35 1.37
CA ALA A 56 4.74 5.95 0.08
C ALA A 56 5.97 6.55 -0.61
N ALA A 57 6.82 7.27 0.13
CA ALA A 57 8.07 7.85 -0.33
C ALA A 57 9.07 6.77 -0.77
N ALA A 58 9.19 5.67 -0.01
CA ALA A 58 10.02 4.53 -0.38
C ALA A 58 9.55 3.91 -1.72
N GLY A 59 8.23 3.79 -1.91
CA GLY A 59 7.65 3.33 -3.18
C GLY A 59 7.94 4.28 -4.34
N ASN A 60 7.89 5.59 -4.12
CA ASN A 60 8.23 6.59 -5.12
C ASN A 60 9.71 6.52 -5.51
N ALA A 61 10.62 6.49 -4.52
CA ALA A 61 12.05 6.35 -4.74
C ALA A 61 12.38 5.08 -5.53
N TYR A 62 11.78 3.94 -5.17
CA TYR A 62 12.00 2.68 -5.89
C TYR A 62 11.49 2.74 -7.35
N ALA A 63 10.36 3.41 -7.60
CA ALA A 63 9.87 3.62 -8.96
C ALA A 63 10.81 4.51 -9.81
N ARG A 64 11.41 5.55 -9.20
CA ARG A 64 12.45 6.36 -9.86
C ARG A 64 13.68 5.53 -10.21
N PHE A 65 14.15 4.70 -9.27
CA PHE A 65 15.26 3.79 -9.51
C PHE A 65 14.98 2.83 -10.68
N LYS A 66 13.78 2.25 -10.76
CA LYS A 66 13.41 1.38 -11.88
C LYS A 66 13.45 2.07 -13.24
N LYS A 67 13.05 3.34 -13.31
CA LYS A 67 13.15 4.13 -14.55
C LYS A 67 14.56 4.55 -14.90
N ALA A 68 15.41 4.77 -13.90
CA ALA A 68 16.79 5.21 -14.08
C ALA A 68 17.74 4.41 -13.15
N PRO A 69 18.06 3.14 -13.48
CA PRO A 69 18.83 2.26 -12.59
C PRO A 69 20.24 2.78 -12.26
N TRP A 70 20.83 3.61 -13.12
CA TRP A 70 22.13 4.23 -12.86
C TRP A 70 22.10 5.24 -11.68
N GLN A 71 20.91 5.73 -11.29
CA GLN A 71 20.73 6.60 -10.14
C GLN A 71 20.52 5.78 -8.86
N PHE A 72 21.55 5.02 -8.45
CA PHE A 72 21.50 4.11 -7.30
C PHE A 72 21.12 4.77 -5.97
N TRP A 73 21.31 6.09 -5.84
CA TRP A 73 20.84 6.89 -4.70
C TRP A 73 19.35 6.71 -4.41
N TRP A 74 18.52 6.49 -5.45
CA TRP A 74 17.10 6.21 -5.29
C TRP A 74 16.83 4.84 -4.65
N ALA A 75 17.64 3.83 -4.97
CA ALA A 75 17.55 2.52 -4.33
C ALA A 75 17.94 2.61 -2.84
N TYR A 76 19.03 3.33 -2.54
CA TYR A 76 19.47 3.57 -1.16
C TYR A 76 18.38 4.31 -0.35
N ARG A 77 17.82 5.40 -0.90
CA ARG A 77 16.70 6.12 -0.26
C ARG A 77 15.49 5.21 -0.02
N ALA A 78 15.10 4.41 -1.01
CA ALA A 78 13.99 3.48 -0.87
C ALA A 78 14.22 2.45 0.25
N PHE A 79 15.46 1.97 0.40
CA PHE A 79 15.84 1.04 1.47
C PHE A 79 15.72 1.69 2.85
N ILE A 80 16.34 2.86 3.04
CA ILE A 80 16.33 3.58 4.33
C ILE A 80 14.90 3.94 4.75
N LEU A 81 14.11 4.53 3.86
CA LEU A 81 12.73 4.94 4.16
C LEU A 81 11.82 3.75 4.45
N ARG A 82 12.05 2.59 3.81
CA ARG A 82 11.35 1.35 4.14
C ARG A 82 11.70 0.90 5.56
N GLY A 83 12.97 0.95 5.95
CA GLY A 83 13.39 0.66 7.32
C GLY A 83 12.67 1.53 8.35
N TYR A 84 12.60 2.84 8.10
CA TYR A 84 11.84 3.76 8.95
C TYR A 84 10.35 3.43 9.00
N ALA A 85 9.72 3.15 7.85
CA ALA A 85 8.31 2.78 7.80
C ALA A 85 8.01 1.51 8.63
N VAL A 86 8.88 0.49 8.56
CA VAL A 86 8.78 -0.72 9.38
C VAL A 86 8.87 -0.37 10.86
N TRP A 87 9.92 0.35 11.26
CA TRP A 87 10.12 0.72 12.66
C TRP A 87 8.93 1.51 13.22
N LEU A 88 8.45 2.54 12.51
CA LEU A 88 7.27 3.33 12.90
C LEU A 88 6.01 2.46 12.97
N SER A 89 5.84 1.54 12.02
CA SER A 89 4.71 0.61 12.02
C SER A 89 4.75 -0.35 13.22
N ASP A 90 5.94 -0.77 13.66
CA ASP A 90 6.08 -1.59 14.87
C ASP A 90 5.81 -0.77 16.14
N GLN A 91 6.22 0.50 16.18
CA GLN A 91 5.91 1.39 17.31
C GLN A 91 4.40 1.60 17.49
N ILE A 92 3.64 1.72 16.41
CA ILE A 92 2.18 1.81 16.53
C ILE A 92 1.57 0.51 17.05
N GLU A 93 2.06 -0.67 16.64
CA GLU A 93 1.60 -1.94 17.22
C GLU A 93 1.92 -2.02 18.71
N LEU A 94 3.13 -1.64 19.13
CA LEU A 94 3.50 -1.63 20.54
C LEU A 94 2.61 -0.69 21.38
N LYS A 95 2.20 0.45 20.82
CA LYS A 95 1.42 1.46 21.56
C LYS A 95 -0.06 1.17 21.67
N LYS A 96 -0.67 0.55 20.66
CA LYS A 96 -2.13 0.33 20.66
C LYS A 96 -2.57 -1.10 20.36
N GLY A 97 -1.69 -1.94 19.82
CA GLY A 97 -2.02 -3.28 19.38
C GLY A 97 -2.78 -3.32 18.05
N VAL A 98 -2.75 -4.48 17.40
CA VAL A 98 -3.40 -4.73 16.10
C VAL A 98 -4.92 -4.50 16.16
N THR A 99 -5.58 -4.92 17.23
CA THR A 99 -7.03 -4.81 17.42
C THR A 99 -7.52 -3.37 17.52
N ASN A 100 -6.71 -2.44 18.05
CA ASN A 100 -7.09 -1.03 18.18
C ASN A 100 -6.61 -0.15 17.02
N MET A 101 -5.98 -0.73 15.99
CA MET A 101 -5.68 0.00 14.76
C MET A 101 -6.94 0.23 13.94
N THR A 102 -7.02 1.33 13.21
CA THR A 102 -8.04 1.55 12.19
C THR A 102 -7.79 0.63 10.98
N PRO A 103 -8.81 0.33 10.16
CA PRO A 103 -8.62 -0.46 8.94
C PRO A 103 -7.54 0.10 8.00
N ASP A 104 -7.39 1.43 7.92
CA ASP A 104 -6.38 2.06 7.07
C ASP A 104 -4.95 1.86 7.59
N GLU A 105 -4.76 1.93 8.91
CA GLU A 105 -3.48 1.63 9.53
C GLU A 105 -3.12 0.14 9.38
N LEU A 106 -4.12 -0.75 9.44
CA LEU A 106 -3.93 -2.17 9.15
C LEU A 106 -3.56 -2.41 7.68
N ASP A 107 -4.14 -1.69 6.71
CA ASP A 107 -3.75 -1.74 5.30
C ASP A 107 -2.29 -1.30 5.10
N VAL A 108 -1.88 -0.20 5.73
CA VAL A 108 -0.51 0.29 5.66
C VAL A 108 0.44 -0.73 6.28
N ARG A 109 0.14 -1.20 7.50
CA ARG A 109 0.97 -2.18 8.22
C ARG A 109 1.12 -3.48 7.43
N GLN A 110 0.04 -4.09 6.94
CA GLN A 110 0.15 -5.32 6.14
C GLN A 110 0.96 -5.10 4.85
N SER A 111 0.82 -3.93 4.22
CA SER A 111 1.58 -3.57 3.01
C SER A 111 3.08 -3.43 3.30
N ILE A 112 3.45 -2.91 4.47
CA ILE A 112 4.84 -2.81 4.94
C ILE A 112 5.39 -4.21 5.27
N LEU A 113 4.66 -4.97 6.09
CA LEU A 113 5.07 -6.30 6.57
C LEU A 113 5.28 -7.30 5.43
N ARG A 114 4.40 -7.32 4.42
CA ARG A 114 4.59 -8.16 3.22
C ARG A 114 5.89 -7.84 2.48
N ARG A 115 6.26 -6.55 2.39
CA ARG A 115 7.49 -6.13 1.70
C ARG A 115 8.76 -6.57 2.42
N VAL A 116 8.68 -6.84 3.71
CA VAL A 116 9.77 -7.39 4.53
C VAL A 116 9.56 -8.85 4.89
N LYS A 117 8.65 -9.55 4.18
CA LYS A 117 8.37 -10.98 4.33
C LYS A 117 7.88 -11.41 5.73
N ARG A 118 7.31 -10.49 6.52
CA ARG A 118 6.64 -10.78 7.80
C ARG A 118 5.19 -11.23 7.55
N TYR A 119 5.03 -12.32 6.80
CA TYR A 119 3.73 -12.74 6.25
C TYR A 119 2.70 -13.16 7.32
N LYS A 120 3.12 -13.82 8.39
CA LYS A 120 2.22 -14.23 9.49
C LYS A 120 1.55 -13.01 10.14
N GLU A 121 2.33 -11.96 10.40
CA GLU A 121 1.84 -10.71 10.99
C GLU A 121 1.00 -9.90 10.00
N ALA A 122 1.40 -9.85 8.73
CA ALA A 122 0.59 -9.24 7.68
C ALA A 122 -0.78 -9.92 7.54
N LYS A 123 -0.84 -11.27 7.62
CA LYS A 123 -2.08 -12.05 7.59
C LYS A 123 -2.98 -11.71 8.78
N LYS A 124 -2.42 -11.57 9.98
CA LYS A 124 -3.15 -11.11 11.17
C LYS A 124 -3.80 -9.74 10.93
N CYS A 125 -3.05 -8.78 10.38
CA CYS A 125 -3.58 -7.45 10.07
C CYS A 125 -4.71 -7.48 9.04
N VAL A 126 -4.55 -8.27 7.97
CA VAL A 126 -5.59 -8.42 6.93
C VAL A 126 -6.87 -9.03 7.50
N HIS A 127 -6.74 -10.10 8.28
CA HIS A 127 -7.89 -10.78 8.89
C HIS A 127 -8.64 -9.87 9.87
N GLU A 128 -7.89 -9.19 10.75
CA GLU A 128 -8.44 -8.22 11.68
C GLU A 128 -9.21 -7.11 10.97
N ALA A 129 -8.64 -6.54 9.90
CA ALA A 129 -9.28 -5.46 9.17
C ALA A 129 -10.54 -5.93 8.42
N LEU A 130 -10.47 -7.05 7.71
CA LEU A 130 -11.60 -7.59 6.92
C LEU A 130 -12.73 -8.14 7.78
N GLY A 131 -12.47 -8.51 9.04
CA GLY A 131 -13.50 -8.92 10.01
C GLY A 131 -14.41 -7.77 10.49
N ARG A 132 -14.08 -6.51 10.17
CA ARG A 132 -14.84 -5.33 10.62
C ARG A 132 -15.99 -5.01 9.69
N LYS A 133 -17.13 -4.60 10.28
CA LYS A 133 -18.35 -4.28 9.53
C LYS A 133 -18.22 -3.04 8.64
N ASN A 134 -17.50 -2.01 9.11
CA ASN A 134 -17.47 -0.69 8.48
C ASN A 134 -16.08 -0.34 7.91
N VAL A 135 -15.60 -1.15 6.96
CA VAL A 135 -14.35 -0.87 6.25
C VAL A 135 -14.62 -0.06 5.00
N ALA A 136 -13.89 1.05 4.82
CA ALA A 136 -13.99 1.83 3.59
C ALA A 136 -13.68 0.96 2.36
N ARG A 137 -14.46 1.12 1.29
CA ARG A 137 -14.38 0.26 0.10
C ARG A 137 -12.97 0.17 -0.49
N HIS A 138 -12.26 1.30 -0.56
CA HIS A 138 -10.90 1.34 -1.10
C HIS A 138 -9.91 0.55 -0.21
N THR A 139 -10.04 0.68 1.11
CA THR A 139 -9.24 -0.08 2.09
C THR A 139 -9.54 -1.56 1.98
N LYS A 140 -10.83 -1.95 1.88
CA LYS A 140 -11.23 -3.34 1.65
C LYS A 140 -10.57 -3.91 0.40
N ALA A 141 -10.56 -3.17 -0.72
CA ALA A 141 -9.91 -3.59 -1.95
C ALA A 141 -8.40 -3.82 -1.79
N LEU A 142 -7.71 -2.91 -1.10
CA LEU A 142 -6.27 -3.01 -0.85
C LEU A 142 -5.91 -4.17 0.09
N LEU A 143 -6.78 -4.46 1.07
CA LEU A 143 -6.67 -5.61 1.96
C LEU A 143 -6.88 -6.92 1.19
N LEU A 144 -7.86 -6.99 0.28
CA LEU A 144 -8.06 -8.15 -0.61
C LEU A 144 -6.84 -8.39 -1.51
N ILE A 145 -6.27 -7.34 -2.09
CA ILE A 145 -4.99 -7.40 -2.82
C ILE A 145 -3.85 -7.92 -1.93
N GLY A 146 -3.84 -7.51 -0.65
CA GLY A 146 -2.91 -8.02 0.35
C GLY A 146 -3.10 -9.51 0.63
N GLN A 147 -4.35 -9.96 0.71
CA GLN A 147 -4.71 -11.36 0.90
C GLN A 147 -4.27 -12.23 -0.27
N ILE A 148 -4.45 -11.76 -1.50
CA ILE A 148 -3.96 -12.44 -2.72
C ILE A 148 -2.44 -12.61 -2.64
N ASP A 149 -1.70 -11.56 -2.28
CA ASP A 149 -0.24 -11.65 -2.15
C ASP A 149 0.20 -12.64 -1.07
N LEU A 150 -0.51 -12.68 0.05
CA LEU A 150 -0.22 -13.64 1.13
C LEU A 150 -0.52 -15.08 0.71
N GLU A 151 -1.57 -15.29 -0.10
CA GLU A 151 -1.93 -16.61 -0.62
C GLU A 151 -0.88 -17.12 -1.60
N PHE A 152 -0.41 -16.26 -2.52
CA PHE A 152 0.64 -16.60 -3.48
C PHE A 152 2.02 -16.78 -2.86
N ASN A 153 2.35 -15.99 -1.83
CA ASN A 153 3.65 -16.06 -1.16
C ASN A 153 3.55 -16.80 0.18
N LYS A 154 2.57 -17.71 0.33
CA LYS A 154 2.48 -18.59 1.50
C LYS A 154 3.87 -19.14 1.77
N PRO A 155 4.48 -18.84 2.94
CA PRO A 155 5.70 -19.53 3.30
C PRO A 155 5.36 -21.02 3.29
N SER A 156 6.10 -21.81 2.52
CA SER A 156 6.04 -23.25 2.63
C SER A 156 6.47 -23.57 4.06
N ASP A 157 5.51 -23.64 4.98
CA ASP A 157 5.79 -24.16 6.31
C ASP A 157 6.37 -25.56 6.04
N LYS A 158 7.58 -25.81 6.58
CA LYS A 158 8.49 -26.91 6.21
C LYS A 158 7.93 -28.33 6.39
N TYR A 159 6.66 -28.48 6.69
CA TYR A 159 5.94 -29.73 6.91
C TYR A 159 4.47 -29.56 6.54
N GLU A 160 4.12 -29.54 5.26
CA GLU A 160 2.78 -29.95 4.81
C GLU A 160 2.90 -30.79 3.53
N SER A 161 2.71 -32.09 3.75
CA SER A 161 2.34 -33.20 2.87
C SER A 161 2.70 -33.15 1.38
N VAL A 162 3.39 -34.22 0.97
CA VAL A 162 3.20 -34.92 -0.30
C VAL A 162 1.70 -34.99 -0.62
N GLY A 163 1.18 -34.06 -1.42
CA GLY A 163 -0.24 -33.99 -1.72
C GLY A 163 -0.78 -32.59 -1.98
N ASP A 164 -0.01 -31.72 -2.62
CA ASP A 164 -0.55 -30.47 -3.16
C ASP A 164 -1.43 -30.82 -4.37
N SER A 165 -2.67 -31.24 -4.09
CA SER A 165 -3.55 -31.80 -5.09
C SER A 165 -3.94 -30.71 -6.10
N ALA A 166 -4.11 -31.08 -7.37
CA ALA A 166 -4.55 -30.12 -8.39
C ALA A 166 -5.87 -29.42 -8.01
N ARG A 167 -6.70 -30.06 -7.16
CA ARG A 167 -7.94 -29.51 -6.62
C ARG A 167 -7.71 -28.38 -5.63
N ASP A 168 -6.71 -28.48 -4.76
CA ASP A 168 -6.41 -27.42 -3.78
C ASP A 168 -5.85 -26.19 -4.47
N ARG A 169 -4.98 -26.39 -5.47
CA ARG A 169 -4.52 -25.30 -6.34
C ARG A 169 -5.65 -24.64 -7.11
N ALA A 170 -6.56 -25.42 -7.70
CA ALA A 170 -7.73 -24.88 -8.39
C ALA A 170 -8.63 -24.06 -7.45
N ARG A 171 -8.88 -24.57 -6.23
CA ARG A 171 -9.68 -23.86 -5.22
C ARG A 171 -9.03 -22.53 -4.81
N SER A 172 -7.71 -22.51 -4.60
CA SER A 172 -6.98 -21.28 -4.30
C SER A 172 -7.06 -20.26 -5.45
N ILE A 173 -6.94 -20.71 -6.70
CA ILE A 173 -7.09 -19.84 -7.88
C ILE A 173 -8.50 -19.25 -7.94
N THR A 174 -9.56 -20.06 -7.79
CA THR A 174 -10.93 -19.55 -7.78
C THR A 174 -11.15 -18.52 -6.66
N GLN A 175 -10.58 -18.75 -5.49
CA GLN A 175 -10.67 -17.82 -4.37
C GLN A 175 -9.95 -16.50 -4.64
N ILE A 176 -8.76 -16.58 -5.24
CA ILE A 176 -7.97 -15.42 -5.69
C ILE A 176 -8.76 -14.61 -6.73
N GLU A 177 -9.36 -15.27 -7.71
CA GLU A 177 -10.16 -14.61 -8.74
C GLU A 177 -11.35 -13.87 -8.13
N SER A 178 -12.05 -14.50 -7.19
CA SER A 178 -13.14 -13.84 -6.45
C SER A 178 -12.67 -12.59 -5.69
N TRP A 179 -11.51 -12.65 -5.03
CA TRP A 179 -10.94 -11.48 -4.35
C TRP A 179 -10.53 -10.38 -5.34
N LEU A 180 -9.99 -10.74 -6.50
CA LEU A 180 -9.63 -9.78 -7.56
C LEU A 180 -10.86 -9.08 -8.12
N GLU A 181 -11.92 -9.81 -8.43
CA GLU A 181 -13.18 -9.24 -8.90
C GLU A 181 -13.79 -8.28 -7.88
N GLN A 182 -13.78 -8.65 -6.59
CA GLN A 182 -14.24 -7.78 -5.51
C GLN A 182 -13.38 -6.51 -5.39
N ALA A 183 -12.05 -6.62 -5.50
CA ALA A 183 -11.15 -5.47 -5.47
C ALA A 183 -11.38 -4.55 -6.67
N GLU A 184 -11.56 -5.11 -7.87
CA GLU A 184 -11.90 -4.37 -9.09
C GLU A 184 -13.23 -3.63 -8.94
N LYS A 185 -14.28 -4.30 -8.46
CA LYS A 185 -15.58 -3.69 -8.20
C LYS A 185 -15.46 -2.50 -7.25
N CYS A 186 -14.74 -2.66 -6.15
CA CYS A 186 -14.47 -1.56 -5.21
C CYS A 186 -13.74 -0.39 -5.90
N ALA A 187 -12.78 -0.67 -6.79
CA ALA A 187 -12.09 0.37 -7.54
C ALA A 187 -13.04 1.19 -8.43
N TYR A 188 -13.96 0.53 -9.14
CA TYR A 188 -14.98 1.19 -9.94
C TYR A 188 -15.91 2.05 -9.09
N GLU A 189 -16.34 1.56 -7.92
CA GLU A 189 -17.23 2.29 -7.02
C GLU A 189 -16.56 3.54 -6.41
N VAL A 190 -15.26 3.52 -6.16
CA VAL A 190 -14.53 4.65 -5.55
C VAL A 190 -13.83 5.55 -6.55
N ARG A 191 -13.86 5.26 -7.86
CA ARG A 191 -13.11 6.01 -8.88
C ARG A 191 -13.42 7.50 -8.92
N SER A 192 -14.67 7.88 -8.68
CA SER A 192 -15.11 9.27 -8.74
C SER A 192 -14.80 10.03 -7.45
N SER A 193 -15.00 9.39 -6.29
CA SER A 193 -14.83 10.00 -4.96
C SER A 193 -13.39 9.94 -4.45
N ASN A 194 -12.63 8.92 -4.84
CA ASN A 194 -11.23 8.74 -4.48
C ASN A 194 -10.41 8.17 -5.65
N PRO A 195 -10.19 8.98 -6.70
CA PRO A 195 -9.48 8.54 -7.91
C PRO A 195 -8.05 8.05 -7.63
N HIS A 196 -7.39 8.59 -6.62
CA HIS A 196 -6.05 8.16 -6.23
C HIS A 196 -6.02 6.70 -5.77
N GLN A 197 -6.92 6.34 -4.85
CA GLN A 197 -6.99 4.95 -4.39
C GLN A 197 -7.49 4.04 -5.51
N ALA A 198 -8.44 4.47 -6.34
CA ALA A 198 -8.89 3.68 -7.49
C ALA A 198 -7.74 3.36 -8.46
N ALA A 199 -6.93 4.36 -8.85
CA ALA A 199 -5.76 4.15 -9.69
C ALA A 199 -4.75 3.17 -9.05
N ARG A 200 -4.51 3.30 -7.74
CA ARG A 200 -3.67 2.36 -6.98
C ARG A 200 -4.23 0.93 -7.00
N ILE A 201 -5.54 0.76 -6.85
CA ILE A 201 -6.21 -0.54 -6.85
C ILE A 201 -6.15 -1.15 -8.25
N PHE A 202 -6.56 -0.43 -9.30
CA PHE A 202 -6.49 -0.91 -10.69
C PHE A 202 -5.10 -1.37 -11.09
N ARG A 203 -4.05 -0.59 -10.77
CA ARG A 203 -2.66 -1.00 -11.02
C ARG A 203 -2.29 -2.32 -10.33
N ASN A 204 -2.73 -2.52 -9.10
CA ASN A 204 -2.43 -3.75 -8.37
C ASN A 204 -3.27 -4.94 -8.85
N CYS A 205 -4.53 -4.74 -9.23
CA CYS A 205 -5.34 -5.77 -9.88
C CYS A 205 -4.72 -6.18 -11.22
N ALA A 206 -4.28 -5.23 -12.04
CA ALA A 206 -3.59 -5.50 -13.31
C ALA A 206 -2.38 -6.43 -13.13
N MET A 207 -1.50 -6.11 -12.16
CA MET A 207 -0.33 -6.93 -11.83
C MET A 207 -0.71 -8.37 -11.46
N TRP A 208 -1.82 -8.57 -10.75
CA TRP A 208 -2.27 -9.92 -10.39
C TRP A 208 -2.92 -10.66 -11.55
N ARG A 209 -3.67 -9.96 -12.40
CA ARG A 209 -4.21 -10.54 -13.65
C ARG A 209 -3.09 -10.99 -14.59
N ASP A 210 -1.99 -10.25 -14.68
CA ASP A 210 -0.78 -10.70 -15.40
C ASP A 210 -0.23 -12.01 -14.84
N ARG A 211 -0.10 -12.10 -13.51
CA ARG A 211 0.39 -13.32 -12.84
C ARG A 211 -0.51 -14.53 -13.01
N LEU A 212 -1.78 -14.31 -13.35
CA LEU A 212 -2.77 -15.34 -13.68
C LEU A 212 -2.87 -15.59 -15.20
N ASN A 213 -1.96 -15.03 -16.01
CA ASN A 213 -1.96 -15.11 -17.47
C ASN A 213 -3.24 -14.56 -18.13
N GLN A 214 -3.86 -13.55 -17.50
CA GLN A 214 -5.07 -12.88 -18.00
C GLN A 214 -4.70 -11.51 -18.61
N GLU A 215 -3.81 -11.52 -19.59
CA GLU A 215 -3.17 -10.32 -20.16
C GLU A 215 -4.19 -9.29 -20.68
N GLY A 216 -5.22 -9.73 -21.40
CA GLY A 216 -6.26 -8.82 -21.93
C GLY A 216 -6.99 -8.05 -20.82
N ARG A 217 -7.29 -8.70 -19.69
CA ARG A 217 -7.92 -8.02 -18.54
C ARG A 217 -6.92 -7.13 -17.82
N ALA A 218 -5.68 -7.57 -17.67
CA ALA A 218 -4.62 -6.78 -17.06
C ALA A 218 -4.40 -5.46 -17.82
N GLU A 219 -4.37 -5.51 -19.14
CA GLU A 219 -4.18 -4.34 -20.00
C GLU A 219 -5.30 -3.31 -19.86
N VAL A 220 -6.56 -3.76 -19.81
CA VAL A 220 -7.71 -2.86 -19.53
C VAL A 220 -7.53 -2.15 -18.20
N LEU A 221 -7.10 -2.86 -17.15
CA LEU A 221 -6.90 -2.29 -15.82
C LEU A 221 -5.69 -1.33 -15.77
N ARG A 222 -4.62 -1.58 -16.53
CA ARG A 222 -3.49 -0.64 -16.65
C ARG A 222 -3.92 0.66 -17.32
N ARG A 223 -4.73 0.59 -18.38
CA ARG A 223 -5.29 1.77 -19.05
C ARG A 223 -6.16 2.57 -18.09
N GLN A 224 -7.10 1.92 -17.40
CA GLN A 224 -7.93 2.57 -16.37
C GLN A 224 -7.08 3.27 -15.28
N ALA A 225 -6.02 2.62 -14.80
CA ALA A 225 -5.11 3.23 -13.83
C ALA A 225 -4.36 4.44 -14.40
N SER A 226 -3.93 4.36 -15.66
CA SER A 226 -3.18 5.41 -16.37
C SER A 226 -4.06 6.62 -16.66
N ASP A 227 -5.25 6.40 -17.22
CA ASP A 227 -6.22 7.44 -17.54
C ASP A 227 -6.61 8.23 -16.29
N LEU A 228 -6.89 7.53 -15.18
CA LEU A 228 -7.17 8.19 -13.90
C LEU A 228 -5.99 9.00 -13.38
N ALA A 229 -4.76 8.48 -13.54
CA ALA A 229 -3.57 9.19 -13.12
C ALA A 229 -3.33 10.47 -13.95
N ASP A 230 -3.60 10.42 -15.25
CA ASP A 230 -3.42 11.56 -16.16
C ASP A 230 -4.49 12.63 -15.93
N ILE A 231 -5.77 12.24 -15.93
CA ILE A 231 -6.93 13.15 -15.76
C ILE A 231 -6.86 13.88 -14.41
N ARG A 232 -6.36 13.22 -13.36
CA ARG A 232 -6.30 13.76 -12.00
C ARG A 232 -4.90 14.22 -11.59
N HIS A 233 -3.96 14.29 -12.54
CA HIS A 233 -2.58 14.73 -12.32
C HIS A 233 -1.86 14.01 -11.16
N LEU A 234 -2.13 12.71 -10.99
CA LEU A 234 -1.58 11.86 -9.93
C LEU A 234 -0.17 11.38 -10.29
N LYS A 235 0.79 12.31 -10.28
CA LYS A 235 2.18 12.09 -10.72
C LYS A 235 2.85 10.89 -10.02
N ASP A 236 2.56 10.66 -8.73
CA ASP A 236 3.10 9.50 -8.01
C ASP A 236 2.55 8.16 -8.56
N GLN A 237 1.24 8.07 -8.80
CA GLN A 237 0.65 6.85 -9.35
C GLN A 237 1.13 6.63 -10.78
N ARG A 238 1.21 7.70 -11.60
CA ARG A 238 1.71 7.59 -12.98
C ARG A 238 3.12 7.03 -13.02
N LEU A 239 4.03 7.59 -12.21
CA LEU A 239 5.40 7.10 -12.10
C LEU A 239 5.45 5.60 -11.75
N LYS A 240 4.60 5.15 -10.81
CA LYS A 240 4.56 3.76 -10.35
C LYS A 240 3.92 2.80 -11.36
N ILE A 241 3.03 3.29 -12.22
CA ILE A 241 2.46 2.52 -13.33
C ILE A 241 3.55 2.30 -14.38
N ASP A 242 4.18 3.40 -14.82
CA ASP A 242 5.23 3.34 -15.85
C ASP A 242 6.45 2.51 -15.41
N ALA A 243 6.81 2.51 -14.12
CA ALA A 243 7.93 1.71 -13.60
C ALA A 243 7.64 0.21 -13.46
N ARG A 244 6.43 -0.24 -13.82
CA ARG A 244 6.03 -1.66 -13.85
C ARG A 244 5.80 -2.19 -15.26
N LEU A 245 5.67 -1.30 -16.24
CA LEU A 245 5.92 -1.61 -17.65
C LEU A 245 7.43 -1.82 -17.84
#